data_AF-A0A0B7BRM5-F1
#
_entry.id   AF-A0A0B7BRM5-F1
#
_cell.length_a   1.000
_cell.length_b   1.000
_cell.length_c   1.000
_cell.angle_alpha   90.00
_cell.angle_beta   90.00
_cell.angle_gamma   90.00
#
_symmetry.space_group_name_H-M   'P 1'
#
loop_
_entity.id
_entity.type
_entity.pdbx_description
1 polymer ?
#
loop_
_entity_poly.entity_id
_entity_poly.type
_entity_poly.pdbx_seq_one_letter_code
_entity_poly.pdbx_strand_id
1 'polypeptide(L)' 'YVAQAIEDAFQEKKKVLTLWVDFKQAFNKVWKDGLMAKLNRNGIQGNMLRWIQSFLHNRRTRVTF' A
#
# COMPACT_ATOMS: atom_id res chain seq x y z
N TYR A 1 6.32 -6.41 -20.07
CA TYR A 1 7.66 -6.58 -19.47
C TYR A 1 7.74 -7.85 -18.62
N VAL A 2 6.97 -7.99 -17.54
CA VAL A 2 6.96 -9.24 -16.73
C VAL A 2 6.42 -10.45 -17.51
N ALA A 3 5.31 -10.30 -18.25
CA ALA A 3 4.77 -11.40 -19.06
C ALA A 3 5.77 -11.90 -20.12
N GLN A 4 6.41 -10.98 -20.85
CA GLN A 4 7.46 -11.30 -21.81
C GLN A 4 8.63 -12.04 -21.14
N ALA A 5 9.11 -11.55 -19.99
CA ALA A 5 10.22 -12.20 -19.28
C ALA A 5 9.85 -13.62 -18.77
N ILE A 6 8.58 -13.84 -18.42
CA ILE A 6 8.07 -15.18 -18.07
C ILE A 6 8.05 -16.08 -19.31
N GLU A 7 7.60 -15.55 -20.44
CA GLU A 7 7.53 -16.28 -21.70
C GLU A 7 8.92 -16.65 -22.22
N ASP A 8 9.87 -15.72 -22.21
CA ASP A 8 11.27 -15.96 -22.57
C ASP A 8 11.91 -17.01 -21.64
N ALA A 9 11.65 -16.93 -20.33
CA ALA A 9 12.13 -17.92 -19.37
C ALA A 9 11.55 -19.33 -19.63
N PHE A 10 10.30 -19.44 -20.10
CA PHE A 10 9.72 -20.71 -20.52
C PHE A 10 10.37 -21.24 -21.80
N GLN A 11 10.63 -20.38 -22.79
CA GLN A 11 11.34 -20.77 -24.02
C GLN A 11 12.75 -21.28 -23.73
N GLU A 12 13.44 -20.64 -22.78
CA GLU A 12 14.78 -21.02 -22.31
C GLU A 12 14.77 -22.20 -21.32
N LYS A 13 13.61 -22.82 -21.07
CA LYS A 13 13.44 -23.95 -20.13
C LYS A 13 13.91 -23.65 -18.70
N LYS A 14 13.86 -22.38 -18.29
CA LYS A 14 14.14 -21.94 -16.93
C LYS A 14 12.95 -22.24 -16.01
N LYS A 15 13.23 -22.45 -14.73
CA LYS A 15 12.18 -22.58 -13.70
C LYS A 15 11.70 -21.20 -13.30
N VAL A 16 10.39 -20.96 -13.40
CA VAL A 16 9.73 -19.72 -12.97
C VAL A 16 8.91 -20.01 -11.72
N LEU A 17 9.08 -19.19 -10.68
CA LEU A 17 8.26 -19.22 -9.47
C LEU A 17 7.60 -17.86 -9.29
N THR A 18 6.29 -17.87 -9.07
CA THR A 18 5.51 -16.66 -8.82
C THR A 18 4.83 -16.76 -7.45
N LEU A 19 4.89 -15.67 -6.68
CA LEU A 19 4.20 -15.51 -5.42
C LEU A 19 3.14 -14.43 -5.57
N TRP A 20 1.88 -14.80 -5.32
CA TRP A 20 0.76 -13.87 -5.28
C TRP A 20 0.45 -13.51 -3.84
N VAL A 21 0.54 -12.22 -3.51
CA VAL A 21 0.30 -11.71 -2.16
C VAL A 21 -0.87 -10.73 -2.19
N ASP A 22 -1.94 -11.06 -1.49
CA ASP A 22 -3.08 -10.16 -1.27
C ASP A 22 -3.23 -9.84 0.22
N PHE A 23 -3.43 -8.55 0.54
CA PHE A 23 -3.55 -8.08 1.91
C PHE A 23 -5.01 -7.80 2.26
N LYS A 24 -5.64 -8.74 2.97
CA LYS A 24 -7.00 -8.56 3.50
C LYS A 24 -7.09 -7.32 4.38
N GLN A 25 -7.92 -6.36 3.97
CA GLN A 25 -8.16 -5.09 4.65
C GLN A 25 -6.88 -4.26 4.90
N ALA A 26 -6.00 -4.18 3.90
CA ALA A 26 -4.71 -3.45 4.00
C ALA A 26 -4.83 -2.06 4.62
N PHE A 27 -5.91 -1.34 4.31
CA PHE A 27 -6.15 0.00 4.84
C PHE A 27 -6.46 0.04 6.34
N ASN A 28 -7.15 -0.98 6.88
CA ASN A 28 -7.47 -1.05 8.30
C ASN A 28 -6.25 -1.50 9.13
N LYS A 29 -5.37 -2.30 8.52
CA LYS A 29 -4.21 -2.92 9.17
C LYS A 29 -2.93 -2.11 9.05
N VAL A 30 -2.94 -0.98 8.35
CA VAL A 30 -1.76 -0.13 8.23
C VAL A 30 -1.37 0.42 9.60
N TRP A 31 -0.08 0.35 9.93
CA TRP A 31 0.45 0.99 11.14
C TRP A 31 0.44 2.51 10.95
N LYS A 32 -0.57 3.16 11.55
CA LYS A 32 -0.83 4.59 11.34
C LYS A 32 0.33 5.47 11.79
N ASP A 33 0.93 5.20 12.94
CA ASP A 33 2.07 6.01 13.42
C ASP A 33 3.29 5.85 12.51
N GLY A 34 3.55 4.63 12.04
CA GLY A 34 4.59 4.37 11.04
C GLY A 34 4.34 5.09 9.72
N LEU A 35 3.08 5.16 9.28
CA LEU A 35 2.67 5.94 8.11
C LEU A 35 2.92 7.44 8.34
N MET A 36 2.55 7.98 9.50
CA MET A 36 2.79 9.39 9.84
C MET A 36 4.29 9.74 9.84
N ALA A 37 5.12 8.88 10.43
CA ALA A 37 6.57 9.06 10.43
C ALA A 37 7.15 9.04 9.00
N LYS A 38 6.67 8.12 8.14
CA LYS A 38 7.07 8.06 6.73
C LYS A 38 6.66 9.31 5.96
N LEU A 39 5.44 9.81 6.14
CA LEU A 39 4.97 11.02 5.46
C LEU A 39 5.82 12.24 5.83
N ASN A 40 6.12 12.41 7.13
CA ASN A 40 6.99 13.48 7.59
C ASN A 40 8.40 13.39 6.99
N ARG A 41 8.98 12.18 6.95
CA ARG A 41 10.30 11.92 6.35
C ARG A 41 10.34 12.18 4.84
N ASN A 42 9.23 11.99 4.14
CA ASN A 42 9.12 12.26 2.70
C ASN A 42 8.69 13.72 2.39
N GLY A 43 8.78 14.62 3.37
CA GLY A 43 8.57 16.06 3.15
C GLY A 43 7.12 16.53 3.30
N ILE A 44 6.19 15.66 3.67
CA ILE A 44 4.81 16.08 3.98
C ILE A 44 4.76 16.53 5.44
N GLN A 45 4.65 17.84 5.67
CA GLN A 45 4.77 18.45 7.00
C GLN A 45 3.64 19.46 7.27
N GLY A 46 3.67 20.06 8.46
CA GLY A 46 2.78 21.16 8.85
C GLY A 46 1.29 20.80 8.79
N ASN A 47 0.49 21.71 8.24
CA ASN A 47 -0.97 21.58 8.22
C ASN A 47 -1.45 20.36 7.42
N MET A 48 -0.75 19.98 6.35
CA MET A 48 -1.09 18.80 5.56
C MET A 48 -0.92 17.53 6.38
N LEU A 49 0.19 17.39 7.10
CA LEU A 49 0.43 16.23 7.95
C LEU A 49 -0.62 16.14 9.08
N ARG A 50 -0.98 17.27 9.69
CA ARG A 50 -2.02 17.34 10.74
C ARG A 50 -3.40 16.96 10.19
N TRP A 51 -3.72 17.38 8.97
CA TRP A 51 -4.96 17.02 8.29
C TRP A 51 -5.02 15.50 8.02
N ILE A 52 -3.94 14.91 7.50
CA ILE A 52 -3.85 13.46 7.26
C ILE A 52 -3.99 12.69 8.58
N GLN A 53 -3.33 13.14 9.65
CA GLN A 53 -3.44 12.51 10.97
C GLN A 53 -4.90 12.49 11.45
N SER A 54 -5.58 13.63 11.33
CA SER A 54 -6.99 13.79 11.72
C SER A 54 -7.89 12.86 10.89
N PHE A 55 -7.65 12.78 9.58
CA PHE A 55 -8.36 11.89 8.68
C PHE A 55 -8.18 10.40 9.04
N LEU A 56 -6.98 9.98 9.45
CA LEU A 56 -6.69 8.57 9.75
C LEU A 56 -7.25 8.09 11.10
N HIS A 57 -7.47 9.00 12.06
CA HIS A 57 -7.89 8.67 13.43
C HIS A 57 -9.37 8.92 13.70
N ASN A 58 -10.01 9.91 13.05
CA ASN A 58 -11.38 10.32 13.34
C ASN A 58 -12.38 10.03 12.21
N ARG A 59 -12.29 8.85 11.59
CA ARG A 59 -13.31 8.45 10.59
C ARG A 59 -14.61 8.05 11.26
N ARG A 60 -15.66 8.83 11.03
CA ARG A 60 -17.06 8.41 11.22
C ARG A 60 -17.70 8.25 9.85
N THR A 61 -18.13 7.05 9.53
CA THR A 61 -18.89 6.76 8.31
C THR A 61 -20.35 6.58 8.69
N ARG A 62 -21.24 7.36 8.07
CA ARG A 62 -22.69 7.18 8.20
C ARG A 62 -23.20 6.46 6.96
N VAL A 63 -23.75 5.26 7.14
CA VAL A 63 -24.48 4.55 6.09
C VAL A 63 -25.96 4.88 6.29
N THR A 64 -26.56 5.52 5.29
CA THR A 64 -28.01 5.73 5.21
C THR A 64 -28.57 4.74 4.21
N PHE A 65 -29.58 3.98 4.63
CA PHE A 65 -30.37 3.10 3.79
C PHE A 65 -31.49 3.88 3.10
#